data_AF-A0A813W8F3-F1
#
_entry.id   AF-A0A813W8F3-F1
#
_cell.length_a   1.000
_cell.length_b   1.000
_cell.length_c   1.000
_cell.angle_alpha   90.00
_cell.angle_beta   90.00
_cell.angle_gamma   90.00
#
_symmetry.space_group_name_H-M   'P 1'
#
loop_
_entity.id
_entity.type
_entity.pdbx_description
1 polymer ?
#
loop_
_entity_poly.entity_id
_entity_poly.type
_entity_poly.pdbx_seq_one_letter_code
_entity_poly.pdbx_strand_id
1 'polypeptide(L)'
;MFVLITSLCSYLYKDSLINILLILETLPWWWTSLFFCILFTLVSLPFAWGYILLNIACGFLYGFVYGVMFIIIYAGIGLSISFFACRFILSHNYCVIKNVKTTFENSEIIQTMIKVLNSADGYKIIFLSRLTPIPLGLQNGFYSISNIPFRIYLFWSLCGLIPTQVIYCSLGSRLHSMTDLILIDKQRAHRLKTITNNGDFPHLVIFGPDGSGKKTRIMCLRHELYGEDVHSVRLENHQYETSSHKKFELTTIGSHSHTQVNPSGVGIYDRVVVQELIKTIAQTKQIISNEQQSFKVIVIVEVDKLTRDAQYSLRRTMEKYINSCRLILCCNSTSRILPAIRSQCLAVRVSAPTDDEINIVLQKVARWEGVQLPIALAKRLAEKSERNLQRALLMFQTCAIKKVPLTKDQKILVPDWEVYLRETGRMVVEQQTPERLLEVRERLYELIAHGIPAEVIFKGLLFELIVNCDEVIKSQVTSLAAEYEHRIRQGSKHIFHLEVFLAKFMYIYKQHVERTAALVMDETY
;
A
#
# COMPACT_ATOMS: atom_id res chain seq x y z
N MET A 1 -23.89 -4.66 -31.65
CA MET A 1 -22.67 -4.34 -32.43
C MET A 1 -21.92 -3.12 -31.87
N PHE A 2 -22.51 -1.93 -31.80
CA PHE A 2 -21.82 -0.73 -31.31
C PHE A 2 -21.31 -0.80 -29.86
N VAL A 3 -22.09 -1.34 -28.91
CA VAL A 3 -21.68 -1.54 -27.50
C VAL A 3 -20.49 -2.50 -27.36
N LEU A 4 -20.41 -3.51 -28.23
CA LEU A 4 -19.29 -4.46 -28.29
C LEU A 4 -18.02 -3.79 -28.81
N ILE A 5 -18.13 -2.92 -29.82
CA ILE A 5 -17.00 -2.17 -30.38
C ILE A 5 -16.47 -1.15 -29.37
N THR A 6 -17.34 -0.44 -28.65
CA THR A 6 -16.91 0.51 -27.59
C THR A 6 -16.31 -0.21 -26.38
N SER A 7 -16.83 -1.38 -26.03
CA SER A 7 -16.28 -2.23 -24.96
C SER A 7 -14.89 -2.76 -25.34
N LEU A 8 -14.72 -3.23 -26.59
CA LEU A 8 -13.44 -3.69 -27.12
C LEU A 8 -12.41 -2.56 -27.19
N CYS A 9 -12.83 -1.36 -27.60
CA CYS A 9 -11.97 -0.18 -27.65
C CYS A 9 -11.54 0.28 -26.23
N SER A 10 -12.48 0.30 -25.27
CA SER A 10 -12.15 0.60 -23.86
C SER A 10 -11.22 -0.44 -23.24
N TYR A 11 -11.30 -1.70 -23.66
CA TYR A 11 -10.40 -2.76 -23.20
C TYR A 11 -8.99 -2.60 -23.79
N LEU A 12 -8.88 -2.26 -25.08
CA LEU A 12 -7.60 -2.06 -25.77
C LEU A 12 -6.81 -0.83 -25.28
N TYR A 13 -7.49 0.23 -24.82
CA TYR A 13 -6.85 1.49 -24.36
C TYR A 13 -6.83 1.70 -22.83
N LYS A 14 -7.13 0.66 -22.05
CA LYS A 14 -7.23 0.74 -20.58
C LYS A 14 -5.98 1.36 -19.92
N ASP A 15 -4.79 0.93 -20.33
CA ASP A 15 -3.53 1.43 -19.75
C ASP A 15 -3.23 2.88 -20.14
N SER A 16 -3.64 3.30 -21.33
CA SER A 16 -3.51 4.69 -21.78
C SER A 16 -4.46 5.62 -21.01
N LEU A 17 -5.69 5.17 -20.72
CA LEU A 17 -6.65 5.94 -19.92
C LEU A 17 -6.17 6.16 -18.49
N ILE A 18 -5.59 5.14 -17.85
CA ILE A 18 -5.04 5.26 -16.51
C ILE A 18 -3.85 6.23 -16.49
N ASN A 19 -2.96 6.18 -17.49
CA ASN A 19 -1.84 7.11 -17.59
C ASN A 19 -2.30 8.56 -17.79
N ILE A 20 -3.34 8.80 -18.60
CA ILE A 20 -3.93 10.13 -18.78
C ILE A 20 -4.55 10.65 -17.47
N LEU A 21 -5.25 9.80 -16.72
CA LEU A 21 -5.82 10.17 -15.42
C LEU A 21 -4.72 10.53 -14.41
N LEU A 22 -3.62 9.78 -14.38
CA LEU A 22 -2.48 10.10 -13.51
C LEU A 22 -1.77 11.40 -13.90
N ILE A 23 -1.68 11.70 -15.20
CA ILE A 23 -1.16 13.00 -15.67
C ILE A 23 -2.09 14.13 -15.24
N LEU A 24 -3.41 13.95 -15.37
CA LEU A 24 -4.41 14.93 -14.93
C LEU A 24 -4.36 15.20 -13.42
N GLU A 25 -3.99 14.22 -12.60
CA GLU A 25 -3.80 14.41 -11.15
C GLU A 25 -2.63 15.35 -10.81
N THR A 26 -1.62 15.43 -11.68
CA THR A 26 -0.44 16.30 -11.49
C THR A 26 -0.66 17.74 -11.95
N LEU A 27 -1.74 18.01 -12.70
CA LEU A 27 -2.05 19.33 -13.23
C LEU A 27 -2.82 20.18 -12.19
N PRO A 28 -2.67 21.51 -12.21
CA PRO A 28 -3.39 22.39 -11.29
C PRO A 28 -4.91 22.35 -11.56
N TRP A 29 -5.71 22.63 -10.52
CA TRP A 29 -7.17 22.41 -10.53
C TRP A 29 -7.93 23.13 -11.66
N TRP A 30 -7.39 24.24 -12.18
CA TRP A 30 -8.07 25.03 -13.21
C TRP A 30 -7.96 24.37 -14.58
N TRP A 31 -6.82 23.74 -14.90
CA TRP A 31 -6.63 23.04 -16.18
C TRP A 31 -7.47 21.78 -16.24
N THR A 32 -7.57 21.05 -15.14
CA THR A 32 -8.42 19.87 -15.03
C THR A 32 -9.90 20.24 -15.12
N SER A 33 -10.32 21.33 -14.47
CA SER A 33 -11.68 21.89 -14.57
C SER A 33 -12.06 22.25 -16.01
N LEU A 34 -11.18 22.97 -16.72
CA LEU A 34 -11.42 23.37 -18.11
C LEU A 34 -11.57 22.15 -19.03
N PHE A 35 -10.70 21.14 -18.84
CA PHE A 35 -10.75 19.88 -19.58
C PHE A 35 -12.06 19.11 -19.35
N PHE A 36 -12.48 18.95 -18.08
CA PHE A 36 -13.75 18.29 -17.76
C PHE A 36 -14.96 19.07 -18.28
N CYS A 37 -14.94 20.40 -18.24
CA CYS A 37 -15.99 21.22 -18.81
C CYS A 37 -16.19 20.94 -20.31
N ILE A 38 -15.09 20.91 -21.07
CA ILE A 38 -15.13 20.60 -22.51
C ILE A 38 -15.68 19.18 -22.74
N LEU A 39 -15.20 18.18 -22.00
CA LEU A 39 -15.66 16.79 -22.12
C LEU A 39 -17.14 16.61 -21.78
N PHE A 40 -17.63 17.21 -20.68
CA PHE A 40 -19.04 17.15 -20.31
C PHE A 40 -19.93 17.84 -21.36
N THR A 41 -19.49 18.94 -21.96
CA THR A 41 -20.23 19.57 -23.07
C THR A 41 -20.27 18.70 -24.32
N LEU A 42 -19.14 18.10 -24.70
CA LEU A 42 -19.05 17.23 -25.87
C LEU A 42 -19.94 16.01 -25.72
N VAL A 43 -19.89 15.33 -24.57
CA VAL A 43 -20.72 14.15 -24.26
C VAL A 43 -22.22 14.49 -24.17
N SER A 44 -22.56 15.74 -23.87
CA SER A 44 -23.96 16.18 -23.81
C SER A 44 -24.57 16.36 -25.19
N LEU A 45 -23.78 16.51 -26.26
CA LEU A 45 -24.29 16.64 -27.62
C LEU A 45 -24.86 15.30 -28.15
N PRO A 46 -25.89 15.35 -29.02
CA PRO A 46 -26.37 14.17 -29.71
C PRO A 46 -25.20 13.57 -30.52
N PHE A 47 -25.08 12.24 -30.51
CA PHE A 47 -24.01 11.43 -31.12
C PHE A 47 -22.74 11.19 -30.27
N ALA A 48 -22.55 11.87 -29.13
CA ALA A 48 -21.42 11.61 -28.25
C ALA A 48 -21.75 10.56 -27.16
N TRP A 49 -20.74 9.76 -26.81
CA TRP A 49 -20.82 8.66 -25.83
C TRP A 49 -19.66 8.81 -24.84
N GLY A 50 -19.85 8.37 -23.59
CA GLY A 50 -18.79 8.41 -22.57
C GLY A 50 -19.14 9.05 -21.23
N TYR A 51 -20.40 9.42 -21.00
CA TYR A 51 -20.84 10.04 -19.74
C TYR A 51 -20.50 9.20 -18.50
N ILE A 52 -20.67 7.88 -18.60
CA ILE A 52 -20.36 6.94 -17.52
C ILE A 52 -18.86 6.99 -17.19
N LEU A 53 -18.00 6.94 -18.21
CA LEU A 53 -16.55 6.96 -18.04
C LEU A 53 -16.08 8.26 -17.35
N LEU A 54 -16.70 9.39 -17.71
CA LEU A 54 -16.36 10.70 -17.16
C LEU A 54 -16.76 10.85 -15.69
N ASN A 55 -17.91 10.29 -15.30
CA ASN A 55 -18.34 10.25 -13.88
C ASN A 55 -17.40 9.39 -13.03
N ILE A 56 -16.98 8.24 -13.55
CA ILE A 56 -16.00 7.36 -12.88
C ILE A 56 -14.65 8.09 -12.75
N ALA A 57 -14.20 8.77 -13.80
CA ALA A 57 -12.96 9.56 -13.80
C ALA A 57 -12.97 10.69 -12.76
N CYS A 58 -14.10 11.41 -12.63
CA CYS A 58 -14.25 12.45 -11.60
C CYS A 58 -14.21 11.86 -10.19
N GLY A 59 -14.86 10.72 -9.96
CA GLY A 59 -14.80 10.01 -8.68
C GLY A 59 -13.40 9.48 -8.35
N PHE A 60 -12.63 9.10 -9.37
CA PHE A 60 -11.23 8.67 -9.23
C PHE A 60 -10.31 9.83 -8.83
N LEU A 61 -10.47 11.01 -9.43
CA LEU A 61 -9.57 12.16 -9.21
C LEU A 61 -9.89 12.98 -7.96
N TYR A 62 -11.17 13.23 -7.69
CA TYR A 62 -11.60 14.16 -6.62
C TYR A 62 -12.23 13.45 -5.42
N GLY A 63 -12.32 12.11 -5.46
CA GLY A 63 -13.01 11.33 -4.44
C GLY A 63 -14.53 11.47 -4.51
N PHE A 64 -15.23 10.88 -3.54
CA PHE A 64 -16.70 10.74 -3.60
C PHE A 64 -17.44 12.09 -3.44
N VAL A 65 -17.22 12.78 -2.32
CA VAL A 65 -18.01 13.99 -1.98
C VAL A 65 -17.74 15.13 -2.97
N TYR A 66 -16.46 15.46 -3.17
CA TYR A 66 -16.09 16.52 -4.12
C TYR A 66 -16.35 16.10 -5.57
N GLY A 67 -16.17 14.82 -5.92
CA GLY A 67 -16.48 14.32 -7.25
C GLY A 67 -17.95 14.45 -7.62
N VAL A 68 -18.88 14.12 -6.71
CA VAL A 68 -20.33 14.28 -6.95
C VAL A 68 -20.70 15.76 -7.14
N MET A 69 -20.20 16.65 -6.27
CA MET A 69 -20.43 18.10 -6.41
C MET A 69 -19.90 18.64 -7.75
N PHE A 70 -18.71 18.20 -8.15
CA PHE A 70 -18.09 18.57 -9.41
C PHE A 70 -18.94 18.13 -10.60
N ILE A 71 -19.33 16.85 -10.63
CA ILE A 71 -20.15 16.28 -11.71
C ILE A 71 -21.47 17.05 -11.87
N ILE A 72 -22.17 17.36 -10.78
CA ILE A 72 -23.45 18.10 -10.84
C ILE A 72 -23.28 19.45 -11.54
N ILE A 73 -22.22 20.20 -11.21
CA ILE A 73 -21.95 21.52 -11.78
C ILE A 73 -21.65 21.41 -13.29
N TYR A 74 -20.69 20.57 -13.69
CA TYR A 74 -20.29 20.48 -15.11
C TYR A 74 -21.31 19.75 -15.98
N ALA A 75 -22.05 18.79 -15.44
CA ALA A 75 -23.19 18.19 -16.13
C ALA A 75 -24.29 19.24 -16.37
N GLY A 76 -24.55 20.12 -15.41
CA GLY A 76 -25.48 21.24 -15.59
C GLY A 76 -25.05 22.21 -16.68
N ILE A 77 -23.76 22.58 -16.71
CA ILE A 77 -23.18 23.42 -17.77
C ILE A 77 -23.28 22.72 -19.14
N GLY A 78 -22.95 21.43 -19.21
CA GLY A 78 -23.02 20.62 -20.43
C GLY A 78 -24.44 20.49 -21.00
N LEU A 79 -25.42 20.20 -20.13
CA LEU A 79 -26.83 20.13 -20.49
C LEU A 79 -27.35 21.47 -21.03
N SER A 80 -26.89 22.58 -20.42
CA SER A 80 -27.30 23.93 -20.83
C SER A 80 -26.78 24.28 -22.21
N ILE A 81 -25.48 24.08 -22.44
CA ILE A 81 -24.84 24.37 -23.74
C ILE A 81 -25.43 23.47 -24.83
N SER A 82 -25.63 22.19 -24.56
CA SER A 82 -26.23 21.25 -25.52
C SER A 82 -27.66 21.64 -25.89
N PHE A 83 -28.49 22.00 -24.92
CA PHE A 83 -29.89 22.37 -25.18
C PHE A 83 -30.01 23.57 -26.13
N PHE A 84 -29.22 24.62 -25.90
CA PHE A 84 -29.19 25.80 -26.76
C PHE A 84 -28.54 25.52 -28.11
N ALA A 85 -27.43 24.78 -28.15
CA ALA A 85 -26.74 24.44 -29.40
C ALA A 85 -27.64 23.63 -30.34
N CYS A 86 -28.32 22.59 -29.83
CA CYS A 86 -29.25 21.78 -30.62
C CYS A 86 -30.43 22.62 -31.14
N ARG A 87 -31.00 23.49 -30.30
CA ARG A 87 -32.10 24.38 -30.71
C ARG A 87 -31.67 25.42 -31.73
N PHE A 88 -30.45 25.94 -31.61
CA PHE A 88 -29.86 26.88 -32.56
C PHE A 88 -29.65 26.21 -33.94
N ILE A 89 -29.04 25.02 -33.97
CA ILE A 89 -28.83 24.23 -35.19
C ILE A 89 -30.18 23.89 -35.86
N LEU A 90 -31.18 23.52 -35.06
CA LEU A 90 -32.54 23.26 -35.53
C LEU A 90 -33.26 24.52 -36.04
N SER A 91 -32.89 25.71 -35.58
CA SER A 91 -33.52 26.97 -36.03
C SER A 91 -32.89 27.56 -37.31
N HIS A 92 -31.60 27.32 -37.55
CA HIS A 92 -30.84 27.97 -38.63
C HIS A 92 -30.73 27.12 -39.91
N ASN A 93 -30.75 25.79 -39.81
CA ASN A 93 -30.56 24.89 -40.96
C ASN A 93 -31.89 24.30 -41.48
N TYR A 94 -32.51 24.96 -42.46
CA TYR A 94 -33.78 24.55 -43.07
C TYR A 94 -33.76 23.12 -43.65
N CYS A 95 -32.60 22.64 -44.11
CA CYS A 95 -32.42 21.29 -44.66
C CYS A 95 -32.46 20.19 -43.58
N VAL A 96 -31.93 20.47 -42.38
CA VAL A 96 -31.96 19.54 -41.24
C VAL A 96 -33.36 19.45 -40.67
N ILE A 97 -34.10 20.57 -40.59
CA ILE A 97 -35.51 20.57 -40.19
C ILE A 97 -36.33 19.68 -41.13
N LYS A 98 -36.10 19.77 -42.44
CA LYS A 98 -36.82 18.97 -43.44
C LYS A 98 -36.53 17.48 -43.28
N ASN A 99 -35.25 17.07 -43.21
CA ASN A 99 -34.87 15.67 -43.03
C ASN A 99 -35.30 15.09 -41.67
N VAL A 100 -35.19 15.87 -40.59
CA VAL A 100 -35.64 15.45 -39.26
C VAL A 100 -37.17 15.35 -39.22
N LYS A 101 -37.92 16.35 -39.71
CA LYS A 101 -39.39 16.25 -39.78
C LYS A 101 -39.84 15.06 -40.63
N THR A 102 -39.27 14.81 -41.82
CA THR A 102 -39.65 13.68 -42.67
C THR A 102 -39.32 12.32 -42.05
N THR A 103 -38.22 12.22 -41.29
CA THR A 103 -37.84 10.94 -40.64
C THR A 103 -38.68 10.69 -39.38
N PHE A 104 -39.07 11.75 -38.68
CA PHE A 104 -39.85 11.66 -37.44
C PHE A 104 -41.37 11.56 -37.69
N GLU A 105 -41.88 12.15 -38.78
CA GLU A 105 -43.28 12.00 -39.23
C GLU A 105 -43.62 10.56 -39.61
N ASN A 106 -42.63 9.76 -40.02
CA ASN A 106 -42.81 8.35 -40.36
C ASN A 106 -42.90 7.42 -39.14
N SER A 107 -42.76 7.93 -37.90
CA SER A 107 -42.76 7.10 -36.69
C SER A 107 -43.85 7.52 -35.68
N GLU A 108 -44.88 6.68 -35.53
CA GLU A 108 -45.98 6.91 -34.58
C GLU A 108 -45.50 6.97 -33.12
N ILE A 109 -44.43 6.25 -32.78
CA ILE A 109 -43.85 6.17 -31.43
C ILE A 109 -43.24 7.51 -30.98
N ILE A 110 -42.61 8.25 -31.90
CA ILE A 110 -41.93 9.49 -31.53
C ILE A 110 -42.93 10.65 -31.44
N GLN A 111 -43.95 10.66 -32.30
CA GLN A 111 -45.01 11.66 -32.22
C GLN A 111 -45.83 11.53 -30.94
N THR A 112 -46.15 10.30 -30.52
CA THR A 112 -46.83 10.03 -29.24
C THR A 112 -45.96 10.47 -28.06
N MET A 113 -44.65 10.17 -28.07
CA MET A 113 -43.69 10.66 -27.06
C MET A 113 -43.64 12.19 -26.99
N ILE A 114 -43.53 12.90 -28.11
CA ILE A 114 -43.50 14.38 -28.14
C ILE A 114 -44.82 14.98 -27.64
N LYS A 115 -45.96 14.37 -28.00
CA LYS A 115 -47.30 14.81 -27.55
C LYS A 115 -47.47 14.62 -26.04
N VAL A 116 -46.98 13.51 -25.49
CA VAL A 116 -46.99 13.25 -24.05
C VAL A 116 -46.01 14.17 -23.32
N LEU A 117 -44.87 14.51 -23.91
CA LEU A 117 -43.90 15.42 -23.32
C LEU A 117 -44.39 16.88 -23.24
N ASN A 118 -45.26 17.29 -24.16
CA ASN A 118 -45.90 18.60 -24.17
C ASN A 118 -47.14 18.68 -23.26
N SER A 119 -47.53 17.58 -22.60
CA SER A 119 -48.63 17.56 -21.64
C SER A 119 -48.22 18.15 -20.27
N ALA A 120 -49.21 18.43 -19.41
CA ALA A 120 -48.98 19.04 -18.09
C ALA A 120 -48.00 18.24 -17.20
N ASP A 121 -47.84 16.93 -17.43
CA ASP A 121 -46.96 16.02 -16.68
C ASP A 121 -45.60 15.73 -17.35
N GLY A 122 -45.22 16.48 -18.39
CA GLY A 122 -43.97 16.26 -19.14
C GLY A 122 -42.68 16.25 -18.30
N TYR A 123 -42.67 16.96 -17.16
CA TYR A 123 -41.54 16.98 -16.23
C TYR A 123 -41.27 15.63 -15.54
N LYS A 124 -42.32 14.84 -15.25
CA LYS A 124 -42.19 13.49 -14.66
C LYS A 124 -41.47 12.54 -15.62
N ILE A 125 -41.73 12.69 -16.91
CA ILE A 125 -41.11 11.87 -17.95
C ILE A 125 -39.64 12.24 -18.12
N ILE A 126 -39.30 13.52 -18.06
CA ILE A 126 -37.89 13.95 -18.04
C ILE A 126 -37.18 13.29 -16.87
N PHE A 127 -37.73 13.37 -15.65
CA PHE A 127 -37.13 12.74 -14.48
C PHE A 127 -36.97 11.22 -14.64
N LEU A 128 -38.04 10.50 -15.00
CA LEU A 128 -38.03 9.03 -15.14
C LEU A 128 -37.11 8.56 -16.26
N SER A 129 -37.06 9.27 -17.38
CA SER A 129 -36.18 8.94 -18.50
C SER A 129 -34.70 8.98 -18.13
N ARG A 130 -34.28 9.86 -17.21
CA ARG A 130 -32.88 9.99 -16.79
C ARG A 130 -32.42 8.83 -15.92
N LEU A 131 -33.36 8.08 -15.35
CA LEU A 131 -33.11 6.83 -14.64
C LEU A 131 -32.96 5.63 -15.59
N THR A 132 -33.33 5.77 -16.86
CA THR A 132 -33.19 4.72 -17.86
C THR A 132 -31.77 4.68 -18.45
N PRO A 133 -31.26 3.51 -18.88
CA PRO A 133 -29.92 3.36 -19.45
C PRO A 133 -29.82 3.85 -20.92
N ILE A 134 -30.57 4.90 -21.28
CA ILE A 134 -30.54 5.50 -22.61
C ILE A 134 -29.38 6.52 -22.68
N PRO A 135 -28.64 6.61 -23.80
CA PRO A 135 -27.52 7.54 -23.92
C PRO A 135 -27.93 9.01 -23.69
N LEU A 136 -27.18 9.69 -22.82
CA LEU A 136 -27.48 11.07 -22.38
C LEU A 136 -27.62 12.05 -23.56
N GLY A 137 -26.69 12.01 -24.51
CA GLY A 137 -26.69 12.91 -25.67
C GLY A 137 -27.91 12.73 -26.58
N LEU A 138 -28.39 11.49 -26.73
CA LEU A 138 -29.59 11.18 -27.51
C LEU A 138 -30.83 11.78 -26.84
N GLN A 139 -30.99 11.55 -25.53
CA GLN A 139 -32.07 12.17 -24.74
C GLN A 139 -32.06 13.70 -24.84
N ASN A 140 -30.88 14.33 -24.76
CA ASN A 140 -30.76 15.79 -24.88
C ASN A 140 -31.23 16.30 -26.24
N GLY A 141 -30.92 15.56 -27.32
CA GLY A 141 -31.45 15.83 -28.66
C GLY A 141 -32.98 15.76 -28.71
N PHE A 142 -33.58 14.70 -28.17
CA PHE A 142 -35.05 14.56 -28.11
C PHE A 142 -35.70 15.71 -27.33
N TYR A 143 -35.13 16.11 -26.19
CA TYR A 143 -35.67 17.20 -25.38
C TYR A 143 -35.52 18.57 -26.04
N SER A 144 -34.47 18.79 -26.85
CA SER A 144 -34.29 20.04 -27.59
C SER A 144 -35.32 20.27 -28.70
N ILE A 145 -35.92 19.19 -29.22
CA ILE A 145 -36.99 19.24 -30.25
C ILE A 145 -38.35 19.60 -29.63
N SER A 146 -38.54 19.33 -28.33
CA SER A 146 -39.78 19.58 -27.61
C SER A 146 -39.94 21.04 -27.15
N ASN A 147 -41.18 21.49 -26.92
CA ASN A 147 -41.50 22.86 -26.50
C ASN A 147 -41.41 23.06 -24.98
N ILE A 148 -40.36 22.54 -24.35
CA ILE A 148 -40.19 22.61 -22.89
C ILE A 148 -39.35 23.84 -22.50
N PRO A 149 -39.74 24.58 -21.45
CA PRO A 149 -38.93 25.69 -20.96
C PRO A 149 -37.63 25.19 -20.33
N PHE A 150 -36.53 25.87 -20.65
CA PHE A 150 -35.17 25.50 -20.24
C PHE A 150 -35.01 25.25 -18.73
N ARG A 151 -35.65 26.06 -17.88
CA ARG A 151 -35.55 25.94 -16.42
C ARG A 151 -36.12 24.62 -15.89
N ILE A 152 -37.26 24.20 -16.45
CA ILE A 152 -37.91 22.93 -16.08
C ILE A 152 -37.06 21.76 -16.58
N TYR A 153 -36.57 21.84 -17.83
CA TYR A 153 -35.68 20.84 -18.39
C TYR A 153 -34.40 20.64 -17.55
N LEU A 154 -33.72 21.73 -17.19
CA LEU A 154 -32.45 21.69 -16.46
C LEU A 154 -32.64 21.13 -15.05
N PHE A 155 -33.64 21.64 -14.31
CA PHE A 155 -33.89 21.23 -12.93
C PHE A 155 -34.23 19.73 -12.84
N TRP A 156 -35.21 19.27 -13.62
CA TRP A 156 -35.63 17.86 -13.56
C TRP A 156 -34.60 16.90 -14.15
N SER A 157 -33.80 17.34 -15.14
CA SER A 157 -32.68 16.54 -15.64
C SER A 157 -31.57 16.38 -14.60
N LEU A 158 -31.21 17.45 -13.86
CA LEU A 158 -30.21 17.38 -12.81
C LEU A 158 -30.68 16.48 -11.67
N CYS A 159 -31.92 16.63 -11.19
CA CYS A 159 -32.48 15.77 -10.15
C CYS A 159 -32.51 14.29 -10.56
N GLY A 160 -32.89 14.00 -11.81
CA GLY A 160 -32.96 12.62 -12.31
C GLY A 160 -31.61 11.94 -12.49
N LEU A 161 -30.51 12.69 -12.63
CA LEU A 161 -29.16 12.16 -12.84
C LEU A 161 -28.39 11.88 -11.54
N ILE A 162 -28.82 12.44 -10.40
CA ILE A 162 -28.11 12.30 -9.11
C ILE A 162 -27.87 10.83 -8.73
N PRO A 163 -28.84 9.91 -8.75
CA PRO A 163 -28.61 8.52 -8.34
C PRO A 163 -27.52 7.84 -9.18
N THR A 164 -27.56 8.07 -10.49
CA THR A 164 -26.60 7.53 -11.44
C THR A 164 -25.20 8.13 -11.23
N GLN A 165 -25.11 9.43 -10.97
CA GLN A 165 -23.84 10.12 -10.68
C GLN A 165 -23.22 9.61 -9.38
N VAL A 166 -24.02 9.40 -8.34
CA VAL A 166 -23.58 8.87 -7.04
C VAL A 166 -23.00 7.46 -7.20
N ILE A 167 -23.70 6.57 -7.91
CA ILE A 167 -23.23 5.20 -8.14
C ILE A 167 -21.88 5.20 -8.87
N TYR A 168 -21.78 5.92 -9.99
CA TYR A 168 -20.55 5.90 -10.79
C TYR A 168 -19.38 6.65 -10.13
N CYS A 169 -19.66 7.72 -9.38
CA CYS A 169 -18.63 8.42 -8.61
C CYS A 169 -18.10 7.53 -7.46
N SER A 170 -18.98 6.81 -6.77
CA SER A 170 -18.58 5.86 -5.72
C SER A 170 -17.72 4.70 -6.25
N LEU A 171 -18.02 4.24 -7.48
CA LEU A 171 -17.20 3.24 -8.17
C LEU A 171 -15.80 3.80 -8.48
N GLY A 172 -15.72 5.04 -8.96
CA GLY A 172 -14.45 5.74 -9.21
C GLY A 172 -13.60 5.93 -7.95
N SER A 173 -14.21 6.37 -6.84
CA SER A 173 -13.47 6.61 -5.59
C SER A 173 -12.92 5.32 -4.97
N ARG A 174 -13.66 4.20 -5.11
CA ARG A 174 -13.18 2.88 -4.67
C ARG A 174 -12.04 2.35 -5.55
N LEU A 175 -12.05 2.66 -6.84
CA LEU A 175 -10.93 2.33 -7.74
C LEU A 175 -9.67 3.12 -7.35
N HIS A 176 -9.81 4.38 -6.92
CA HIS A 176 -8.69 5.17 -6.40
C HIS A 176 -8.09 4.53 -5.15
N SER A 177 -8.90 4.18 -4.15
CA SER A 177 -8.40 3.54 -2.91
C SER A 177 -7.70 2.20 -3.14
N MET A 178 -8.14 1.42 -4.13
CA MET A 178 -7.44 0.19 -4.52
C MET A 178 -6.10 0.47 -5.20
N THR A 179 -6.03 1.48 -6.07
CA THR A 179 -4.80 1.84 -6.81
C THR A 179 -3.76 2.50 -5.90
N ASP A 180 -4.23 3.20 -4.89
CA ASP A 180 -3.46 3.96 -3.92
C ASP A 180 -2.61 3.12 -2.96
N LEU A 181 -3.10 1.93 -2.60
CA LEU A 181 -2.33 0.96 -1.81
C LEU A 181 -1.36 0.15 -2.67
N ILE A 182 -1.43 0.30 -4.01
CA ILE A 182 -0.64 -0.43 -5.01
C ILE A 182 0.55 0.41 -5.54
N LEU A 183 0.75 1.65 -5.06
CA LEU A 183 1.77 2.56 -5.59
C LEU A 183 3.22 2.10 -5.42
N ILE A 184 3.49 1.14 -4.52
CA ILE A 184 4.82 0.54 -4.39
C ILE A 184 4.78 -0.79 -5.15
N ASP A 185 5.35 -0.83 -6.36
CA ASP A 185 5.49 -2.02 -7.22
C ASP A 185 4.18 -2.56 -7.86
N LYS A 186 3.59 -1.75 -8.76
CA LYS A 186 2.33 -2.01 -9.49
C LYS A 186 2.31 -3.36 -10.24
N GLN A 187 3.43 -3.77 -10.83
CA GLN A 187 3.53 -5.02 -11.59
C GLN A 187 3.39 -6.26 -10.69
N ARG A 188 3.98 -6.23 -9.48
CA ARG A 188 3.91 -7.35 -8.53
C ARG A 188 2.53 -7.46 -7.88
N ALA A 189 1.90 -6.34 -7.57
CA ALA A 189 0.53 -6.32 -7.04
C ALA A 189 -0.48 -6.91 -8.05
N HIS A 190 -0.35 -6.57 -9.33
CA HIS A 190 -1.20 -7.15 -10.37
C HIS A 190 -1.04 -8.67 -10.48
N ARG A 191 0.20 -9.19 -10.37
CA ARG A 191 0.44 -10.64 -10.36
C ARG A 191 -0.23 -11.34 -9.18
N LEU A 192 -0.16 -10.76 -7.98
CA LEU A 192 -0.84 -11.30 -6.80
C LEU A 192 -2.36 -11.36 -7.00
N LYS A 193 -2.94 -10.31 -7.58
CA LYS A 193 -4.36 -10.26 -7.93
C LYS A 193 -4.77 -11.29 -9.00
N THR A 194 -3.88 -11.58 -9.95
CA THR A 194 -4.13 -12.66 -10.91
C THR A 194 -4.14 -14.03 -10.23
N ILE A 195 -3.27 -14.24 -9.23
CA ILE A 195 -3.17 -15.51 -8.51
C ILE A 195 -4.42 -15.77 -7.65
N THR A 196 -4.98 -14.75 -7.00
CA THR A 196 -6.20 -14.89 -6.19
C THR A 196 -7.43 -15.24 -7.03
N ASN A 197 -7.52 -14.72 -8.26
CA ASN A 197 -8.65 -14.97 -9.15
C ASN A 197 -8.65 -16.35 -9.83
N ASN A 198 -7.49 -17.02 -9.91
CA ASN A 198 -7.34 -18.28 -10.63
C ASN A 198 -7.81 -19.53 -9.83
N GLY A 199 -8.41 -19.34 -8.64
CA GLY A 199 -9.04 -20.40 -7.85
C GLY A 199 -8.09 -21.34 -7.09
N ASP A 200 -6.88 -21.60 -7.60
CA ASP A 200 -5.86 -22.40 -6.90
C ASP A 200 -4.78 -21.50 -6.31
N PHE A 201 -4.85 -21.28 -5.00
CA PHE A 201 -3.92 -20.44 -4.26
C PHE A 201 -2.72 -21.25 -3.74
N PRO A 202 -1.49 -21.06 -4.27
CA PRO A 202 -0.31 -21.79 -3.81
C PRO A 202 0.14 -21.33 -2.42
N HIS A 203 1.02 -22.10 -1.79
CA HIS A 203 1.78 -21.58 -0.64
C HIS A 203 2.64 -20.40 -1.07
N LEU A 204 2.75 -19.37 -0.22
CA LEU A 204 3.49 -18.15 -0.53
C LEU A 204 4.65 -17.96 0.44
N VAL A 205 5.79 -17.51 -0.07
CA VAL A 205 6.89 -16.97 0.74
C VAL A 205 7.09 -15.52 0.35
N ILE A 206 6.76 -14.60 1.25
CA ILE A 206 6.95 -13.17 1.06
C ILE A 206 8.20 -12.73 1.83
N PHE A 207 9.17 -12.18 1.11
CA PHE A 207 10.48 -11.81 1.68
C PHE A 207 10.95 -10.44 1.20
N GLY A 208 11.76 -9.78 2.03
CA GLY A 208 12.21 -8.41 1.80
C GLY A 208 12.70 -7.71 3.07
N PRO A 209 13.30 -6.52 2.96
CA PRO A 209 13.75 -5.76 4.13
C PRO A 209 12.57 -5.33 5.02
N ASP A 210 12.87 -5.03 6.28
CA ASP A 210 11.86 -4.54 7.24
C ASP A 210 11.29 -3.18 6.82
N GLY A 211 10.01 -2.96 7.14
CA GLY A 211 9.33 -1.72 6.78
C GLY A 211 9.02 -1.55 5.28
N SER A 212 9.24 -2.56 4.45
CA SER A 212 8.89 -2.55 3.00
C SER A 212 7.41 -2.81 2.70
N GLY A 213 6.56 -3.00 3.72
CA GLY A 213 5.12 -3.24 3.55
C GLY A 213 4.72 -4.71 3.34
N LYS A 214 5.57 -5.68 3.68
CA LYS A 214 5.25 -7.13 3.58
C LYS A 214 3.96 -7.51 4.31
N LYS A 215 3.82 -7.11 5.57
CA LYS A 215 2.62 -7.38 6.39
C LYS A 215 1.37 -6.73 5.80
N THR A 216 1.49 -5.50 5.31
CA THR A 216 0.41 -4.78 4.62
C THR A 216 -0.05 -5.54 3.37
N ARG A 217 0.87 -6.03 2.55
CA ARG A 217 0.54 -6.85 1.37
C ARG A 217 -0.14 -8.16 1.74
N ILE A 218 0.31 -8.83 2.80
CA ILE A 218 -0.34 -10.05 3.31
C ILE A 218 -1.78 -9.75 3.74
N MET A 219 -1.98 -8.62 4.44
CA MET A 219 -3.32 -8.20 4.86
C MET A 219 -4.23 -7.90 3.66
N CYS A 220 -3.74 -7.13 2.67
CA CYS A 220 -4.47 -6.84 1.43
C CYS A 220 -4.79 -8.12 0.64
N LEU A 221 -3.85 -9.04 0.53
CA LEU A 221 -4.05 -10.31 -0.16
C LEU A 221 -5.14 -11.15 0.52
N ARG A 222 -5.13 -11.18 1.86
CA ARG A 222 -6.17 -11.89 2.61
C ARG A 222 -7.54 -11.23 2.45
N HIS A 223 -7.59 -9.90 2.49
CA HIS A 223 -8.82 -9.17 2.23
C HIS A 223 -9.37 -9.43 0.82
N GLU A 224 -8.50 -9.58 -0.19
CA GLU A 224 -8.93 -9.98 -1.53
C GLU A 224 -9.42 -11.44 -1.60
N LEU A 225 -8.93 -12.34 -0.74
CA LEU A 225 -9.33 -13.75 -0.71
C LEU A 225 -10.66 -14.00 0.03
N TYR A 226 -10.89 -13.31 1.15
CA TYR A 226 -12.03 -13.59 2.05
C TYR A 226 -12.92 -12.37 2.32
N GLY A 227 -12.63 -11.21 1.75
CA GLY A 227 -13.42 -9.99 1.93
C GLY A 227 -13.23 -9.32 3.30
N GLU A 228 -14.29 -8.69 3.80
CA GLU A 228 -14.27 -7.86 5.01
C GLU A 228 -14.13 -8.67 6.31
N ASP A 229 -14.55 -9.93 6.34
CA ASP A 229 -14.51 -10.82 7.52
C ASP A 229 -13.09 -11.10 8.04
N VAL A 230 -12.06 -10.79 7.23
CA VAL A 230 -10.66 -10.87 7.63
C VAL A 230 -10.29 -9.87 8.72
N HIS A 231 -11.00 -8.76 8.82
CA HIS A 231 -10.71 -7.71 9.81
C HIS A 231 -11.25 -8.05 11.20
N SER A 232 -12.23 -8.95 11.33
CA SER A 232 -12.69 -9.43 12.62
C SER A 232 -11.72 -10.48 13.17
N VAL A 233 -10.74 -9.99 13.93
CA VAL A 233 -9.66 -10.80 14.49
C VAL A 233 -9.79 -10.87 16.01
N ARG A 234 -9.53 -12.05 16.57
CA ARG A 234 -9.50 -12.33 18.01
C ARG A 234 -8.12 -12.79 18.43
N LEU A 235 -7.77 -12.51 19.68
CA LEU A 235 -6.57 -13.05 20.31
C LEU A 235 -6.92 -14.39 20.94
N GLU A 236 -6.25 -15.45 20.51
CA GLU A 236 -6.41 -16.79 21.04
C GLU A 236 -5.12 -17.19 21.77
N ASN A 237 -5.24 -17.65 23.01
CA ASN A 237 -4.11 -18.14 23.78
C ASN A 237 -4.15 -19.67 23.75
N HIS A 238 -3.15 -20.27 23.11
CA HIS A 238 -2.99 -21.71 23.10
C HIS A 238 -1.94 -22.11 24.12
N GLN A 239 -2.25 -23.10 24.95
CA GLN A 239 -1.30 -23.76 25.83
C GLN A 239 -0.77 -25.00 25.13
N TYR A 240 0.55 -25.11 25.06
CA TYR A 240 1.25 -26.24 24.47
C TYR A 240 2.08 -26.94 25.54
N GLU A 241 2.15 -28.27 25.43
CA GLU A 241 2.93 -29.11 26.33
C GLU A 241 4.12 -29.73 25.58
N THR A 242 5.31 -29.56 26.14
CA THR A 242 6.49 -30.28 25.64
C THR A 242 6.45 -31.75 26.03
N SER A 243 7.26 -32.58 25.35
CA SER A 243 7.56 -33.94 25.79
C SER A 243 8.18 -34.01 27.19
N SER A 244 8.72 -32.90 27.70
CA SER A 244 9.24 -32.72 29.06
C SER A 244 8.20 -32.17 30.06
N HIS A 245 6.90 -32.14 29.72
CA HIS A 245 5.80 -31.60 30.53
C HIS A 245 5.91 -30.10 30.92
N LYS A 246 6.88 -29.37 30.36
CA LYS A 246 6.91 -27.92 30.46
C LYS A 246 5.78 -27.35 29.60
N LYS A 247 4.88 -26.60 30.24
CA LYS A 247 3.81 -25.85 29.59
C LYS A 247 4.33 -24.49 29.15
N PHE A 248 3.92 -24.05 27.97
CA PHE A 248 4.16 -22.70 27.49
C PHE A 248 2.94 -22.19 26.74
N GLU A 249 2.72 -20.89 26.83
CA GLU A 249 1.57 -20.23 26.22
C GLU A 249 2.03 -19.46 24.98
N LEU A 250 1.24 -19.56 23.91
CA LEU A 250 1.46 -18.80 22.69
C LEU A 250 0.18 -18.05 22.31
N THR A 251 0.34 -16.74 22.13
CA THR A 251 -0.72 -15.88 21.62
C THR A 251 -0.76 -15.97 20.10
N THR A 252 -1.88 -16.40 19.54
CA THR A 252 -2.16 -16.36 18.10
C THR A 252 -3.22 -15.31 17.82
N ILE A 253 -3.13 -14.76 16.61
CA ILE A 253 -4.04 -13.73 16.13
C ILE A 253 -4.93 -14.42 15.09
N GLY A 254 -6.13 -14.81 15.49
CA GLY A 254 -7.01 -15.69 14.73
C GLY A 254 -8.29 -15.01 14.25
N SER A 255 -8.79 -15.44 13.10
CA SER A 255 -10.16 -15.25 12.65
C SER A 255 -10.70 -16.60 12.18
N HIS A 256 -11.97 -16.62 11.77
CA HIS A 256 -12.60 -17.79 11.16
C HIS A 256 -11.80 -18.26 9.93
N SER A 257 -11.41 -17.33 9.05
CA SER A 257 -10.77 -17.60 7.75
C SER A 257 -9.24 -17.71 7.78
N HIS A 258 -8.57 -17.17 8.79
CA HIS A 258 -7.11 -17.17 8.86
C HIS A 258 -6.57 -17.19 10.29
N THR A 259 -5.32 -17.58 10.46
CA THR A 259 -4.60 -17.48 11.74
C THR A 259 -3.18 -16.98 11.51
N GLN A 260 -2.77 -15.95 12.24
CA GLN A 260 -1.41 -15.43 12.26
C GLN A 260 -0.69 -15.85 13.53
N VAL A 261 0.53 -16.36 13.37
CA VAL A 261 1.37 -16.84 14.48
C VAL A 261 2.82 -16.39 14.31
N ASN A 262 3.49 -16.14 15.43
CA ASN A 262 4.95 -16.03 15.50
C ASN A 262 5.51 -17.18 16.37
N PRO A 263 5.95 -18.30 15.79
CA PRO A 263 6.44 -19.45 16.57
C PRO A 263 7.83 -19.19 17.18
N SER A 264 8.57 -18.19 16.68
CA SER A 264 9.94 -17.91 17.13
C SER A 264 10.02 -17.42 18.58
N GLY A 265 8.91 -16.92 19.13
CA GLY A 265 8.83 -16.49 20.54
C GLY A 265 9.04 -17.62 21.55
N VAL A 266 8.86 -18.88 21.14
CA VAL A 266 9.02 -20.06 22.02
C VAL A 266 10.44 -20.63 21.98
N GLY A 267 11.34 -20.05 21.16
CA GLY A 267 12.72 -20.48 21.05
C GLY A 267 12.84 -21.91 20.50
N ILE A 268 13.48 -22.80 21.26
CA ILE A 268 13.86 -24.17 20.82
C ILE A 268 12.63 -25.08 20.63
N TYR A 269 11.49 -24.75 21.24
CA TYR A 269 10.27 -25.57 21.17
C TYR A 269 9.33 -25.19 20.01
N ASP A 270 9.79 -24.31 19.11
CA ASP A 270 9.07 -23.87 17.92
C ASP A 270 8.56 -25.03 17.04
N ARG A 271 9.29 -26.14 16.99
CA ARG A 271 8.88 -27.35 16.27
C ARG A 271 7.52 -27.88 16.73
N VAL A 272 7.28 -27.98 18.03
CA VAL A 272 6.03 -28.54 18.60
C VAL A 272 4.86 -27.65 18.24
N VAL A 273 5.03 -26.34 18.42
CA VAL A 273 4.05 -25.31 18.05
C VAL A 273 3.62 -25.45 16.60
N VAL A 274 4.57 -25.51 15.68
CA VAL A 274 4.26 -25.57 14.25
C VAL A 274 3.49 -26.84 13.90
N GLN A 275 3.81 -27.99 14.51
CA GLN A 275 3.09 -29.24 14.27
C GLN A 275 1.67 -29.21 14.79
N GLU A 276 1.50 -28.85 16.06
CA GLU A 276 0.21 -28.92 16.74
C GLU A 276 -0.74 -27.82 16.26
N LEU A 277 -0.23 -26.61 16.01
CA LEU A 277 -1.04 -25.53 15.45
C LEU A 277 -1.57 -25.87 14.06
N ILE A 278 -0.72 -26.35 13.15
CA ILE A 278 -1.19 -26.69 11.80
C ILE A 278 -2.16 -27.88 11.86
N LYS A 279 -1.91 -28.86 12.74
CA LYS A 279 -2.81 -30.01 12.93
C LYS A 279 -4.19 -29.59 13.45
N THR A 280 -4.24 -28.74 14.48
CA THR A 280 -5.50 -28.25 15.07
C THR A 280 -6.30 -27.40 14.07
N ILE A 281 -5.63 -26.52 13.33
CA ILE A 281 -6.27 -25.71 12.29
C ILE A 281 -6.78 -26.59 11.15
N ALA A 282 -6.00 -27.57 10.69
CA ALA A 282 -6.42 -28.48 9.62
C ALA A 282 -7.62 -29.37 10.01
N GLN A 283 -7.76 -29.69 11.31
CA GLN A 283 -8.91 -30.44 11.83
C GLN A 283 -10.18 -29.59 11.96
N THR A 284 -10.03 -28.27 12.10
CA THR A 284 -11.15 -27.34 12.23
C THR A 284 -11.77 -27.09 10.86
N LYS A 285 -12.62 -28.01 10.41
CA LYS A 285 -13.34 -27.87 9.13
C LYS A 285 -14.29 -26.68 9.20
N GLN A 286 -14.23 -25.80 8.21
CA GLN A 286 -15.17 -24.68 8.11
C GLN A 286 -16.60 -25.23 7.97
N ILE A 287 -17.46 -24.86 8.92
CA ILE A 287 -18.87 -25.27 8.96
C ILE A 287 -19.71 -24.42 7.98
N ILE A 288 -19.16 -23.31 7.50
CA ILE A 288 -19.84 -22.33 6.64
C ILE A 288 -19.46 -22.59 5.18
N SER A 289 -20.37 -23.23 4.45
CA SER A 289 -20.23 -23.58 3.03
C SER A 289 -20.41 -22.40 2.06
N ASN A 290 -20.54 -21.17 2.55
CA ASN A 290 -20.83 -19.98 1.75
C ASN A 290 -19.63 -19.02 1.56
N GLU A 291 -18.45 -19.34 2.10
CA GLU A 291 -17.24 -18.56 1.85
C GLU A 291 -16.57 -18.98 0.53
N GLN A 292 -16.02 -18.02 -0.21
CA GLN A 292 -15.52 -18.13 -1.59
C GLN A 292 -14.34 -19.11 -1.79
N GLN A 293 -13.75 -19.65 -0.72
CA GLN A 293 -12.52 -20.46 -0.75
C GLN A 293 -12.64 -21.62 0.26
N SER A 294 -12.22 -22.83 -0.13
CA SER A 294 -12.39 -24.07 0.66
C SER A 294 -11.28 -24.36 1.67
N PHE A 295 -10.33 -23.44 1.86
CA PHE A 295 -9.16 -23.61 2.72
C PHE A 295 -8.99 -22.44 3.69
N LYS A 296 -8.30 -22.68 4.81
CA LYS A 296 -7.90 -21.67 5.80
C LYS A 296 -6.46 -21.18 5.55
N VAL A 297 -6.21 -19.88 5.68
CA VAL A 297 -4.86 -19.30 5.52
C VAL A 297 -4.12 -19.20 6.86
N ILE A 298 -2.92 -19.76 6.93
CA ILE A 298 -2.03 -19.64 8.10
C ILE A 298 -0.87 -18.72 7.74
N VAL A 299 -0.73 -17.60 8.46
CA VAL A 299 0.37 -16.65 8.30
C VAL A 299 1.43 -16.90 9.37
N ILE A 300 2.60 -17.37 8.96
CA ILE A 300 3.74 -17.54 9.87
C ILE A 300 4.69 -16.37 9.67
N VAL A 301 4.91 -15.59 10.72
CA VAL A 301 5.80 -14.43 10.72
C VAL A 301 7.19 -14.83 11.25
N GLU A 302 8.25 -14.20 10.71
CA GLU A 302 9.65 -14.42 11.11
C GLU A 302 10.13 -15.88 10.93
N VAL A 303 9.75 -16.48 9.79
CA VAL A 303 10.11 -17.87 9.44
C VAL A 303 11.63 -18.09 9.37
N ASP A 304 12.40 -17.04 9.09
CA ASP A 304 13.86 -17.04 9.07
C ASP A 304 14.52 -17.18 10.46
N LYS A 305 13.76 -16.98 11.55
CA LYS A 305 14.20 -17.24 12.93
C LYS A 305 13.86 -18.66 13.42
N LEU A 306 13.09 -19.43 12.65
CA LEU A 306 12.75 -20.81 13.03
C LEU A 306 13.97 -21.73 12.96
N THR A 307 14.01 -22.67 13.90
CA THR A 307 15.01 -23.74 13.93
C THR A 307 14.89 -24.60 12.66
N ARG A 308 16.01 -25.22 12.25
CA ARG A 308 16.01 -26.13 11.09
C ARG A 308 15.04 -27.29 11.30
N ASP A 309 14.90 -27.79 12.53
CA ASP A 309 14.00 -28.89 12.87
C ASP A 309 12.52 -28.49 12.77
N ALA A 310 12.19 -27.26 13.16
CA ALA A 310 10.85 -26.70 12.94
C ALA A 310 10.56 -26.50 11.45
N GLN A 311 11.55 -26.07 10.66
CA GLN A 311 11.39 -25.95 9.21
C GLN A 311 11.18 -27.32 8.51
N TYR A 312 11.94 -28.35 8.89
CA TYR A 312 11.70 -29.72 8.39
C TYR A 312 10.30 -30.24 8.75
N SER A 313 9.85 -29.91 9.96
CA SER A 313 8.51 -30.22 10.42
C SER A 313 7.43 -29.49 9.60
N LEU A 314 7.61 -28.18 9.41
CA LEU A 314 6.73 -27.32 8.63
C LEU A 314 6.53 -27.88 7.22
N ARG A 315 7.61 -28.28 6.55
CA ARG A 315 7.56 -28.91 5.23
C ARG A 315 6.66 -30.15 5.21
N ARG A 316 6.80 -31.06 6.17
CA ARG A 316 5.96 -32.28 6.24
C ARG A 316 4.49 -31.93 6.45
N THR A 317 4.20 -30.94 7.28
CA THR A 317 2.81 -30.49 7.54
C THR A 317 2.20 -29.76 6.34
N MET A 318 3.01 -29.01 5.58
CA MET A 318 2.60 -28.36 4.33
C MET A 318 2.11 -29.38 3.31
N GLU A 319 2.92 -30.42 3.06
CA GLU A 319 2.57 -31.49 2.11
C GLU A 319 1.32 -32.27 2.59
N LYS A 320 1.21 -32.56 3.89
CA LYS A 320 0.11 -33.35 4.44
C LYS A 320 -1.25 -32.64 4.41
N TYR A 321 -1.27 -31.32 4.63
CA TYR A 321 -2.50 -30.55 4.85
C TYR A 321 -2.82 -29.51 3.75
N ILE A 322 -2.18 -29.62 2.58
CA ILE A 322 -2.34 -28.72 1.42
C ILE A 322 -3.80 -28.44 1.03
N ASN A 323 -4.67 -29.45 1.11
CA ASN A 323 -6.08 -29.34 0.72
C ASN A 323 -6.91 -28.52 1.73
N SER A 324 -6.51 -28.51 3.00
CA SER A 324 -7.26 -27.87 4.09
C SER A 324 -6.73 -26.48 4.44
N CYS A 325 -5.40 -26.29 4.32
CA CYS A 325 -4.72 -25.10 4.80
C CYS A 325 -3.71 -24.61 3.76
N ARG A 326 -3.67 -23.30 3.54
CA ARG A 326 -2.63 -22.65 2.72
C ARG A 326 -1.76 -21.77 3.62
N LEU A 327 -0.44 -21.87 3.45
CA LEU A 327 0.54 -21.15 4.27
C LEU A 327 1.09 -19.92 3.55
N ILE A 328 1.17 -18.80 4.27
CA ILE A 328 1.87 -17.59 3.87
C ILE A 328 3.02 -17.37 4.85
N LEU A 329 4.24 -17.54 4.36
CA LEU A 329 5.48 -17.43 5.11
C LEU A 329 6.06 -16.02 4.93
N CYS A 330 6.21 -15.27 6.01
CA CYS A 330 6.83 -13.94 6.00
C CYS A 330 8.23 -14.00 6.60
N CYS A 331 9.25 -13.59 5.85
CA CYS A 331 10.63 -13.53 6.32
C CYS A 331 11.36 -12.28 5.84
N ASN A 332 12.55 -12.01 6.37
CA ASN A 332 13.39 -10.89 5.93
C ASN A 332 14.33 -11.34 4.83
N SER A 333 15.03 -12.45 5.07
CA SER A 333 15.95 -13.08 4.11
C SER A 333 15.51 -14.51 3.81
N THR A 334 15.68 -14.93 2.56
CA THR A 334 15.45 -16.31 2.13
C THR A 334 16.63 -17.24 2.40
N SER A 335 17.80 -16.70 2.76
CA SER A 335 19.02 -17.50 2.95
C SER A 335 18.93 -18.52 4.09
N ARG A 336 18.14 -18.22 5.13
CA ARG A 336 17.93 -19.10 6.29
C ARG A 336 16.81 -20.13 6.08
N ILE A 337 16.04 -20.02 5.00
CA ILE A 337 14.94 -20.94 4.69
C ILE A 337 15.47 -22.16 3.94
N LEU A 338 15.09 -23.35 4.40
CA LEU A 338 15.47 -24.60 3.74
C LEU A 338 14.99 -24.63 2.28
N PRO A 339 15.84 -25.06 1.31
CA PRO A 339 15.47 -25.13 -0.11
C PRO A 339 14.18 -25.90 -0.38
N ALA A 340 13.89 -26.92 0.43
CA ALA A 340 12.70 -27.75 0.31
C ALA A 340 11.37 -27.01 0.60
N ILE A 341 11.39 -26.00 1.49
CA ILE A 341 10.22 -25.13 1.70
C ILE A 341 10.11 -24.16 0.51
N ARG A 342 11.25 -23.61 0.06
CA ARG A 342 11.29 -22.66 -1.05
C ARG A 342 10.77 -23.25 -2.36
N SER A 343 10.99 -24.54 -2.62
CA SER A 343 10.48 -25.21 -3.82
C SER A 343 8.97 -25.45 -3.81
N GLN A 344 8.33 -25.46 -2.64
CA GLN A 344 6.89 -25.70 -2.49
C GLN A 344 6.06 -24.41 -2.45
N CYS A 345 6.73 -23.26 -2.37
CA CYS A 345 6.09 -21.97 -2.25
C CYS A 345 6.40 -21.09 -3.45
N LEU A 346 5.40 -20.32 -3.88
CA LEU A 346 5.64 -19.20 -4.76
C LEU A 346 6.35 -18.08 -3.98
N ALA A 347 7.56 -17.76 -4.42
CA ALA A 347 8.42 -16.77 -3.77
C ALA A 347 8.12 -15.35 -4.30
N VAL A 348 7.65 -14.47 -3.42
CA VAL A 348 7.32 -13.08 -3.72
C VAL A 348 8.32 -12.16 -3.02
N ARG A 349 9.21 -11.55 -3.80
CA ARG A 349 10.15 -10.54 -3.32
C ARG A 349 9.46 -9.19 -3.22
N VAL A 350 9.51 -8.57 -2.04
CA VAL A 350 9.09 -7.19 -1.79
C VAL A 350 10.36 -6.36 -1.59
N SER A 351 10.62 -5.44 -2.50
CA SER A 351 11.77 -4.52 -2.40
C SER A 351 11.47 -3.40 -1.40
N ALA A 352 12.51 -2.82 -0.80
CA ALA A 352 12.37 -1.54 -0.09
C ALA A 352 11.91 -0.46 -1.08
N PRO A 353 10.99 0.43 -0.67
CA PRO A 353 10.58 1.55 -1.51
C PRO A 353 11.75 2.50 -1.75
N THR A 354 11.71 3.20 -2.88
CA THR A 354 12.69 4.25 -3.18
C THR A 354 12.42 5.50 -2.35
N ASP A 355 13.43 6.36 -2.20
CA ASP A 355 13.29 7.60 -1.42
C ASP A 355 12.21 8.52 -2.03
N ASP A 356 12.06 8.49 -3.35
CA ASP A 356 11.00 9.20 -4.08
C ASP A 356 9.60 8.61 -3.82
N GLU A 357 9.47 7.28 -3.80
CA GLU A 357 8.22 6.60 -3.42
C GLU A 357 7.82 6.92 -1.98
N ILE A 358 8.79 6.94 -1.05
CA ILE A 358 8.55 7.34 0.34
C ILE A 358 8.08 8.79 0.40
N ASN A 359 8.71 9.70 -0.36
CA ASN A 359 8.28 11.10 -0.43
C ASN A 359 6.83 11.25 -0.91
N ILE A 360 6.42 10.50 -1.93
CA ILE A 360 5.04 10.49 -2.43
C ILE A 360 4.08 10.04 -1.33
N VAL A 361 4.40 8.95 -0.63
CA VAL A 361 3.57 8.44 0.47
C VAL A 361 3.48 9.45 1.62
N LEU A 362 4.60 10.06 2.02
CA LEU A 362 4.62 11.08 3.08
C LEU A 362 3.78 12.31 2.73
N GLN A 363 3.90 12.83 1.50
CA GLN A 363 3.07 13.95 1.05
C GLN A 363 1.58 13.60 1.04
N LYS A 364 1.26 12.36 0.67
CA LYS A 364 -0.11 11.88 0.64
C LYS A 364 -0.72 11.79 2.03
N VAL A 365 0.00 11.21 2.99
CA VAL A 365 -0.43 11.17 4.40
C VAL A 365 -0.57 12.58 4.96
N ALA A 366 0.36 13.49 4.64
CA ALA A 366 0.28 14.89 5.05
C ALA A 366 -0.99 15.59 4.51
N ARG A 367 -1.37 15.34 3.26
CA ARG A 367 -2.62 15.85 2.67
C ARG A 367 -3.87 15.30 3.38
N TRP A 368 -3.89 14.01 3.72
CA TRP A 368 -5.01 13.40 4.44
C TRP A 368 -5.16 13.94 5.86
N GLU A 369 -4.04 14.21 6.55
CA GLU A 369 -4.02 14.80 7.89
C GLU A 369 -4.21 16.33 7.88
N GLY A 370 -4.30 16.96 6.70
CA GLY A 370 -4.41 18.42 6.57
C GLY A 370 -3.15 19.19 6.99
N VAL A 371 -1.99 18.53 7.07
CA VAL A 371 -0.71 19.13 7.47
C VAL A 371 0.10 19.49 6.22
N GLN A 372 0.62 20.72 6.15
CA GLN A 372 1.53 21.11 5.07
C GLN A 372 2.94 20.57 5.36
N LEU A 373 3.35 19.55 4.60
CA LEU A 373 4.71 18.99 4.66
C LEU A 373 5.60 19.61 3.57
N PRO A 374 6.64 20.38 3.93
CA PRO A 374 7.61 20.89 2.96
C PRO A 374 8.38 19.75 2.27
N ILE A 375 8.56 19.86 0.95
CA ILE A 375 9.26 18.83 0.13
C ILE A 375 10.69 18.58 0.64
N ALA A 376 11.39 19.64 1.07
CA ALA A 376 12.74 19.53 1.64
C ALA A 376 12.77 18.68 2.93
N LEU A 377 11.75 18.83 3.79
CA LEU A 377 11.65 18.03 5.01
C LEU A 377 11.28 16.58 4.68
N ALA A 378 10.36 16.36 3.73
CA ALA A 378 10.01 15.02 3.25
C ALA A 378 11.24 14.25 2.74
N LYS A 379 12.07 14.90 1.90
CA LYS A 379 13.30 14.28 1.38
C LYS A 379 14.28 13.89 2.50
N ARG A 380 14.48 14.77 3.49
CA ARG A 380 15.32 14.48 4.66
C ARG A 380 14.77 13.34 5.52
N LEU A 381 13.43 13.23 5.64
CA LEU A 381 12.77 12.12 6.34
C LEU A 381 12.98 10.80 5.59
N ALA A 382 12.87 10.81 4.26
CA ALA A 382 13.13 9.65 3.42
C ALA A 382 14.59 9.18 3.56
N GLU A 383 15.56 10.08 3.44
CA GLU A 383 16.99 9.79 3.60
C GLU A 383 17.31 9.21 4.99
N LYS A 384 16.80 9.81 6.07
CA LYS A 384 17.00 9.32 7.45
C LYS A 384 16.26 8.01 7.79
N SER A 385 15.28 7.64 6.97
CA SER A 385 14.52 6.41 7.15
C SER A 385 15.26 5.16 6.65
N GLU A 386 16.37 5.32 5.93
CA GLU A 386 17.13 4.19 5.35
C GLU A 386 16.25 3.26 4.49
N ARG A 387 15.34 3.86 3.69
CA ARG A 387 14.34 3.15 2.87
C ARG A 387 13.36 2.27 3.65
N ASN A 388 13.15 2.56 4.94
CA ASN A 388 12.14 1.93 5.77
C ASN A 388 10.91 2.83 5.89
N LEU A 389 9.81 2.46 5.21
CA LEU A 389 8.59 3.27 5.18
C LEU A 389 7.94 3.40 6.56
N GLN A 390 7.99 2.36 7.39
CA GLN A 390 7.46 2.41 8.76
C GLN A 390 8.24 3.43 9.60
N ARG A 391 9.58 3.43 9.50
CA ARG A 391 10.45 4.40 10.18
C ARG A 391 10.17 5.82 9.67
N ALA A 392 10.02 6.02 8.36
CA ALA A 392 9.69 7.32 7.76
C ALA A 392 8.36 7.89 8.30
N LEU A 393 7.31 7.06 8.36
CA LEU A 393 5.99 7.46 8.86
C LEU A 393 6.02 7.82 10.35
N LEU A 394 6.71 7.02 11.17
CA LEU A 394 6.89 7.31 12.61
C LEU A 394 7.71 8.60 12.83
N MET A 395 8.76 8.82 12.04
CA MET A 395 9.54 10.07 12.08
C MET A 395 8.70 11.28 11.66
N PHE A 396 7.84 11.13 10.65
CA PHE A 396 6.90 12.18 10.26
C PHE A 396 5.90 12.49 11.38
N GLN A 397 5.29 11.46 11.97
CA GLN A 397 4.35 11.61 13.08
C GLN A 397 4.99 12.32 14.28
N THR A 398 6.21 11.92 14.67
CA THR A 398 6.93 12.57 15.78
C THR A 398 7.28 14.03 15.49
N CYS A 399 7.62 14.37 14.24
CA CYS A 399 7.83 15.77 13.84
C CYS A 399 6.54 16.59 13.92
N ALA A 400 5.41 16.02 13.48
CA ALA A 400 4.10 16.66 13.52
C ALA A 400 3.63 16.90 14.97
N ILE A 401 3.83 15.95 15.88
CA ILE A 401 3.44 16.09 17.30
C ILE A 401 4.23 17.21 17.99
N LYS A 402 5.52 17.40 17.66
CA LYS A 402 6.35 18.40 18.35
C LYS A 402 6.06 19.84 17.96
N LYS A 403 5.83 20.11 16.67
CA LYS A 403 5.65 21.48 16.18
C LYS A 403 4.82 21.50 14.91
N VAL A 404 3.75 22.30 14.95
CA VAL A 404 2.96 22.69 13.78
C VAL A 404 2.97 24.23 13.75
N PRO A 405 3.28 24.89 12.61
CA PRO A 405 3.57 24.36 11.28
C PRO A 405 4.98 23.75 11.12
N LEU A 406 5.10 22.77 10.22
CA LEU A 406 6.37 22.10 9.90
C LEU A 406 7.30 23.04 9.14
N THR A 407 8.52 23.21 9.65
CA THR A 407 9.57 24.02 9.01
C THR A 407 10.56 23.16 8.23
N LYS A 408 11.16 23.70 7.16
CA LYS A 408 12.15 22.99 6.33
C LYS A 408 13.33 22.42 7.13
N ASP A 409 13.80 23.17 8.12
CA ASP A 409 15.02 22.85 8.90
C ASP A 409 14.74 22.16 10.23
N GLN A 410 13.53 21.66 10.44
CA GLN A 410 13.18 20.99 11.70
C GLN A 410 14.11 19.81 11.98
N LYS A 411 14.57 19.69 13.24
CA LYS A 411 15.40 18.58 13.68
C LYS A 411 14.54 17.31 13.77
N ILE A 412 14.83 16.36 12.89
CA ILE A 412 14.22 15.03 12.90
C ILE A 412 14.72 14.28 14.13
N LEU A 413 13.78 13.77 14.93
CA LEU A 413 14.07 12.95 16.09
C LEU A 413 14.35 11.52 15.65
N VAL A 414 15.36 10.94 16.28
CA VAL A 414 15.66 9.52 16.16
C VAL A 414 15.30 8.84 17.49
N PRO A 415 15.07 7.52 17.50
CA PRO A 415 14.79 6.79 18.73
C PRO A 415 15.89 6.97 19.78
N ASP A 416 15.52 6.97 21.06
CA ASP A 416 16.46 7.22 22.17
C ASP A 416 17.61 6.21 22.21
N TRP A 417 17.32 4.94 21.92
CA TRP A 417 18.35 3.90 21.85
C TRP A 417 19.40 4.15 20.77
N GLU A 418 19.04 4.81 19.66
CA GLU A 418 19.96 5.13 18.57
C GLU A 418 20.88 6.29 18.96
N VAL A 419 20.35 7.29 19.69
CA VAL A 419 21.16 8.37 20.28
C VAL A 419 22.14 7.79 21.30
N TYR A 420 21.63 6.95 22.20
CA TYR A 420 22.41 6.30 23.23
C TYR A 420 23.52 5.40 22.66
N LEU A 421 23.23 4.68 21.57
CA LEU A 421 24.20 3.86 20.86
C LEU A 421 25.27 4.71 20.17
N ARG A 422 24.88 5.84 19.56
CA ARG A 422 25.81 6.78 18.92
C ARG A 422 26.76 7.40 19.93
N GLU A 423 26.25 7.81 21.08
CA GLU A 423 27.07 8.28 22.21
C GLU A 423 28.04 7.20 22.67
N THR A 424 27.57 5.95 22.81
CA THR A 424 28.43 4.81 23.17
C THR A 424 29.55 4.61 22.14
N GLY A 425 29.24 4.66 20.85
CA GLY A 425 30.25 4.58 19.78
C GLY A 425 31.28 5.72 19.86
N ARG A 426 30.83 6.93 20.14
CA ARG A 426 31.71 8.09 20.36
C ARG A 426 32.62 7.91 21.57
N MET A 427 32.08 7.41 22.69
CA MET A 427 32.87 7.11 23.90
C MET A 427 34.02 6.13 23.64
N VAL A 428 33.81 5.16 22.75
CA VAL A 428 34.81 4.14 22.34
C VAL A 428 35.92 4.76 21.48
N VAL A 429 35.58 5.73 20.63
CA VAL A 429 36.55 6.42 19.75
C VAL A 429 37.34 7.49 20.52
N GLU A 430 36.75 8.14 21.52
CA GLU A 430 37.42 9.18 22.31
C GLU A 430 38.54 8.63 23.21
N GLN A 431 38.34 7.48 23.86
CA GLN A 431 39.30 6.92 24.83
C GLN A 431 39.38 5.39 24.74
N GLN A 432 40.62 4.87 24.61
CA GLN A 432 40.90 3.42 24.53
C GLN A 432 41.59 2.91 25.81
N THR A 433 40.88 2.95 26.93
CA THR A 433 41.36 2.44 28.23
C THR A 433 40.46 1.31 28.77
N PRO A 434 40.98 0.41 29.64
CA PRO A 434 40.17 -0.63 30.26
C PRO A 434 39.02 -0.10 31.12
N GLU A 435 39.21 1.05 31.77
CA GLU A 435 38.17 1.73 32.56
C GLU A 435 37.01 2.17 31.65
N ARG A 436 37.33 2.76 30.49
CA ARG A 436 36.31 3.16 29.51
C ARG A 436 35.56 1.96 28.95
N LEU A 437 36.23 0.83 28.75
CA LEU A 437 35.58 -0.41 28.33
C LEU A 437 34.57 -0.93 29.37
N LEU A 438 34.84 -0.72 30.67
CA LEU A 438 33.91 -1.08 31.75
C LEU A 438 32.64 -0.21 31.69
N GLU A 439 32.79 1.11 31.53
CA GLU A 439 31.65 2.02 31.35
C GLU A 439 30.82 1.64 30.11
N VAL A 440 31.49 1.35 28.99
CA VAL A 440 30.81 0.92 27.75
C VAL A 440 30.06 -0.40 27.95
N ARG A 441 30.61 -1.34 28.73
CA ARG A 441 29.93 -2.60 29.09
C ARG A 441 28.62 -2.32 29.84
N GLU A 442 28.59 -1.39 30.79
CA GLU A 442 27.36 -1.00 31.50
C GLU A 442 26.30 -0.47 30.53
N ARG A 443 26.70 0.40 29.60
CA ARG A 443 25.81 0.92 28.54
C ARG A 443 25.25 -0.19 27.64
N LEU A 444 26.06 -1.19 27.30
CA LEU A 444 25.60 -2.36 26.55
C LEU A 444 24.57 -3.19 27.34
N TYR A 445 24.75 -3.34 28.65
CA TYR A 445 23.77 -4.01 29.50
C TYR A 445 22.44 -3.26 29.54
N GLU A 446 22.44 -1.94 29.64
CA GLU A 446 21.22 -1.13 29.59
C GLU A 446 20.46 -1.36 28.27
N LEU A 447 21.15 -1.33 27.14
CA LEU A 447 20.53 -1.57 25.82
C LEU A 447 19.92 -2.97 25.71
N ILE A 448 20.61 -4.00 26.22
CA ILE A 448 20.10 -5.38 26.22
C ILE A 448 18.93 -5.53 27.19
N ALA A 449 18.98 -4.88 28.36
CA ALA A 449 17.91 -4.90 29.36
C ALA A 449 16.61 -4.26 28.83
N HIS A 450 16.72 -3.25 27.98
CA HIS A 450 15.59 -2.66 27.25
C HIS A 450 15.03 -3.55 26.12
N GLY A 451 15.56 -4.76 25.93
CA GLY A 451 15.06 -5.74 24.96
C GLY A 451 15.46 -5.45 23.51
N ILE A 452 16.49 -4.63 23.29
CA ILE A 452 17.00 -4.35 21.95
C ILE A 452 17.81 -5.56 21.46
N PRO A 453 17.53 -6.10 20.26
CA PRO A 453 18.27 -7.25 19.75
C PRO A 453 19.76 -6.94 19.62
N ALA A 454 20.62 -7.84 20.10
CA ALA A 454 22.07 -7.69 20.01
C ALA A 454 22.58 -7.51 18.57
N GLU A 455 21.92 -8.11 17.58
CA GLU A 455 22.25 -7.92 16.16
C GLU A 455 22.07 -6.45 15.71
N VAL A 456 21.06 -5.75 16.25
CA VAL A 456 20.79 -4.34 15.94
C VAL A 456 21.82 -3.44 16.62
N ILE A 457 22.12 -3.71 17.89
CA ILE A 457 23.18 -3.01 18.66
C ILE A 457 24.52 -3.14 17.92
N PHE A 458 24.88 -4.36 17.52
CA PHE A 458 26.14 -4.65 16.84
C PHE A 458 26.27 -3.88 15.52
N LYS A 459 25.23 -3.94 14.67
CA LYS A 459 25.23 -3.22 13.37
C LYS A 459 25.29 -1.72 13.56
N GLY A 460 24.50 -1.17 14.49
CA GLY A 460 24.51 0.27 14.75
C GLY A 460 25.85 0.77 15.27
N LEU A 461 26.50 0.03 16.19
CA LEU A 461 27.86 0.34 16.64
C LEU A 461 28.87 0.28 15.49
N LEU A 462 28.83 -0.78 14.68
CA LEU A 462 29.74 -0.92 13.55
C LEU A 462 29.64 0.27 12.59
N PHE A 463 28.42 0.68 12.21
CA PHE A 463 28.24 1.82 11.32
C PHE A 463 28.76 3.13 11.91
N GLU A 464 28.54 3.37 13.21
CA GLU A 464 29.05 4.58 13.87
C GLU A 464 30.59 4.56 13.99
N LEU A 465 31.19 3.41 14.29
CA LEU A 465 32.65 3.28 14.41
C LEU A 465 33.35 3.44 13.05
N ILE A 466 32.78 2.88 11.97
CA ILE A 466 33.35 2.95 10.61
C ILE A 466 33.45 4.41 10.11
N VAL A 467 32.53 5.29 10.50
CA VAL A 467 32.54 6.70 10.08
C VAL A 467 33.81 7.42 10.55
N ASN A 468 34.36 7.03 11.70
CA ASN A 468 35.53 7.65 12.32
C ASN A 468 36.87 6.96 12.01
N CYS A 469 36.88 5.94 11.14
CA CYS A 469 38.07 5.16 10.79
C CYS A 469 38.64 5.54 9.41
N ASP A 470 39.95 5.31 9.21
CA ASP A 470 40.59 5.35 7.88
C ASP A 470 40.30 4.06 7.07
N GLU A 471 40.43 4.10 5.74
CA GLU A 471 40.09 2.97 4.86
C GLU A 471 40.78 1.64 5.21
N VAL A 472 42.06 1.70 5.62
CA VAL A 472 42.83 0.50 6.01
C VAL A 472 42.22 -0.17 7.24
N ILE A 473 41.86 0.62 8.25
CA ILE A 473 41.20 0.14 9.47
C ILE A 473 39.79 -0.34 9.15
N LYS A 474 39.05 0.35 8.27
CA LYS A 474 37.68 -0.03 7.90
C LYS A 474 37.62 -1.48 7.41
N SER A 475 38.57 -1.89 6.57
CA SER A 475 38.64 -3.28 6.06
C SER A 475 38.85 -4.29 7.20
N GLN A 476 39.80 -4.02 8.10
CA GLN A 476 40.12 -4.90 9.23
C GLN A 476 38.97 -4.97 10.26
N VAL A 477 38.35 -3.83 10.57
CA VAL A 477 37.23 -3.76 11.51
C VAL A 477 36.01 -4.45 10.93
N THR A 478 35.75 -4.32 9.62
CA THR A 478 34.63 -5.00 8.96
C THR A 478 34.78 -6.52 8.95
N SER A 479 36.00 -7.03 8.71
CA SER A 479 36.25 -8.48 8.75
C SER A 479 36.10 -9.05 10.16
N LEU A 480 36.63 -8.36 11.17
CA LEU A 480 36.41 -8.70 12.58
C LEU A 480 34.93 -8.65 12.95
N ALA A 481 34.23 -7.61 12.50
CA ALA A 481 32.82 -7.45 12.77
C ALA A 481 32.00 -8.62 12.22
N ALA A 482 32.29 -9.07 11.00
CA ALA A 482 31.64 -10.23 10.40
C ALA A 482 31.89 -11.52 11.21
N GLU A 483 33.10 -11.73 11.71
CA GLU A 483 33.44 -12.88 12.54
C GLU A 483 32.68 -12.86 13.88
N TYR A 484 32.67 -11.72 14.57
CA TYR A 484 31.97 -11.59 15.85
C TYR A 484 30.46 -11.61 15.71
N GLU A 485 29.89 -11.04 14.66
CA GLU A 485 28.46 -11.17 14.36
C GLU A 485 28.07 -12.65 14.16
N HIS A 486 28.91 -13.43 13.47
CA HIS A 486 28.70 -14.86 13.32
C HIS A 486 28.74 -15.61 14.65
N ARG A 487 29.71 -15.29 15.52
CA ARG A 487 29.83 -15.88 16.86
C ARG A 487 28.64 -15.51 17.77
N ILE A 488 28.13 -14.28 17.69
CA ILE A 488 26.94 -13.81 18.44
C ILE A 488 25.73 -14.71 18.19
N ARG A 489 25.56 -15.19 16.95
CA ARG A 489 24.43 -16.06 16.57
C ARG A 489 24.57 -17.50 17.08
N GLN A 490 25.79 -17.96 17.32
CA GLN A 490 26.06 -19.30 17.87
C GLN A 490 26.03 -19.30 19.40
N GLY A 491 26.42 -18.19 20.02
CA GLY A 491 26.47 -18.03 21.47
C GLY A 491 25.11 -17.71 22.09
N SER A 492 24.95 -18.10 23.36
CA SER A 492 23.77 -17.74 24.17
C SER A 492 23.90 -16.39 24.86
N LYS A 493 25.12 -16.02 25.29
CA LYS A 493 25.41 -14.76 25.97
C LYS A 493 25.96 -13.73 24.99
N HIS A 494 25.07 -12.90 24.43
CA HIS A 494 25.44 -11.91 23.42
C HIS A 494 26.44 -10.85 23.92
N ILE A 495 26.39 -10.50 25.20
CA ILE A 495 27.27 -9.47 25.80
C ILE A 495 28.76 -9.78 25.65
N PHE A 496 29.16 -11.04 25.84
CA PHE A 496 30.57 -11.43 25.76
C PHE A 496 31.16 -11.14 24.38
N HIS A 497 30.38 -11.40 23.33
CA HIS A 497 30.85 -11.19 21.97
C HIS A 497 30.84 -9.70 21.58
N LEU A 498 29.87 -8.92 22.06
CA LEU A 498 29.82 -7.47 21.88
C LEU A 498 31.03 -6.80 22.52
N GLU A 499 31.32 -7.15 23.77
CA GLU A 499 32.43 -6.57 24.52
C GLU A 499 33.78 -6.93 23.90
N VAL A 500 33.99 -8.20 23.53
CA VAL A 500 35.25 -8.63 22.91
C VAL A 500 35.46 -7.94 21.55
N PHE A 501 34.40 -7.70 20.79
CA PHE A 501 34.49 -6.93 19.54
C PHE A 501 34.97 -5.49 19.82
N LEU A 502 34.39 -4.81 20.81
CA LEU A 502 34.79 -3.46 21.18
C LEU A 502 36.21 -3.40 21.74
N ALA A 503 36.61 -4.35 22.58
CA ALA A 503 37.97 -4.44 23.10
C ALA A 503 39.01 -4.60 21.97
N LYS A 504 38.72 -5.46 20.99
CA LYS A 504 39.57 -5.61 19.80
C LYS A 504 39.60 -4.37 18.93
N PHE A 505 38.45 -3.71 18.75
CA PHE A 505 38.37 -2.44 18.03
C PHE A 505 39.25 -1.38 18.71
N MET A 506 39.12 -1.20 20.02
CA MET A 506 39.92 -0.24 20.80
C MET A 506 41.42 -0.50 20.65
N TYR A 507 41.84 -1.77 20.69
CA TYR A 507 43.25 -2.14 20.50
C TYR A 507 43.78 -1.75 19.11
N ILE A 508 43.05 -2.10 18.05
CA ILE A 508 43.45 -1.82 16.66
C ILE A 508 43.45 -0.32 16.40
N TYR A 509 42.42 0.39 16.85
CA TYR A 509 42.29 1.82 16.68
C TYR A 509 43.42 2.57 17.40
N LYS A 510 43.71 2.21 18.65
CA LYS A 510 44.83 2.79 19.41
C LYS A 510 46.18 2.58 18.72
N GLN A 511 46.45 1.35 18.26
CA GLN A 511 47.70 1.04 17.57
C GLN A 511 47.86 1.85 16.27
N HIS A 512 46.77 2.10 15.55
CA HIS A 512 46.80 2.93 14.35
C HIS A 512 47.05 4.41 14.69
N VAL A 513 46.33 4.95 15.68
CA VAL A 513 46.52 6.35 16.12
C VAL A 513 47.96 6.59 16.57
N GLU A 514 48.55 5.66 17.34
CA GLU A 514 49.95 5.74 17.77
C GLU A 514 50.93 5.68 16.59
N ARG A 515 50.69 4.82 15.60
CA ARG A 515 51.52 4.75 14.38
C ARG A 515 51.43 6.02 13.53
N THR A 516 50.23 6.54 13.34
CA THR A 516 50.04 7.79 12.57
C THR A 516 50.69 8.97 13.31
N ALA A 517 50.58 9.04 14.63
CA ALA A 517 51.27 10.05 15.43
C ALA A 517 52.80 9.95 15.32
N ALA A 518 53.36 8.73 15.30
CA ALA A 518 54.79 8.52 15.12
C ALA A 518 55.28 8.97 13.73
N LEU A 519 54.55 8.65 12.66
CA LEU A 519 54.89 9.07 11.29
C LEU A 519 54.87 10.59 11.12
N VAL A 520 53.90 11.28 11.73
CA VAL A 520 53.82 12.75 11.67
C VAL A 520 55.00 13.39 12.41
N MET A 521 55.45 12.80 13.53
CA MET A 521 56.64 13.30 14.22
C MET A 521 57.91 13.12 13.37
N ASP A 522 58.09 11.98 12.71
CA ASP A 522 59.24 11.71 11.84
C ASP A 522 59.30 12.61 10.59
N GLU A 523 58.16 13.11 10.08
CA GLU A 523 58.14 14.08 8.95
C GLU A 523 58.43 15.53 9.37
N THR A 524 58.35 15.84 10.67
CA THR A 524 58.59 17.20 11.20
C THR A 524 60.03 17.46 11.64
N TYR A 525 60.88 16.43 11.64
CA TYR A 525 62.32 16.49 11.88
C TYR A 525 63.10 16.31 10.57
#